data_AF-A0A7W8HRE2-F1
#
_entry.id   AF-A0A7W8HRE2-F1
#
_cell.length_a   1.000
_cell.length_b   1.000
_cell.length_c   1.000
_cell.angle_alpha   90.00
_cell.angle_beta   90.00
_cell.angle_gamma   90.00
#
_symmetry.space_group_name_H-M   'P 1'
#
loop_
_entity.id
_entity.type
_entity.pdbx_description
1 polymer ?
#
loop_
_entity_poly.entity_id
_entity_poly.type
_entity_poly.pdbx_seq_one_letter_code
_entity_poly.pdbx_strand_id
1 'polypeptide(L)'
;MIKRTRRIHTAERKKRRVFEGTMEQRLRSRIEVLGKFKPEDITPELWEKISSLEAVRKWESLEYGIQPIGSKKKYTTVDADFGAMVVLLQREISRLQPRSASATPNPRKPLAVQLLESKQAQQLLSARFEVAKRDRRRLSQELGKKTKTARAQETLIEHYERKIDALSQENSNLKARLLAFQGFKVVQ
;
A
#
# COMPACT_ATOMS: atom_id res chain seq x y z
N MET A 1 -20.59 41.08 -12.82
CA MET A 1 -19.27 40.65 -13.36
C MET A 1 -18.34 39.94 -12.36
N ILE A 2 -18.74 39.68 -11.11
CA ILE A 2 -17.86 39.11 -10.05
C ILE A 2 -17.65 37.58 -10.14
N LYS A 3 -18.53 36.85 -10.85
CA LYS A 3 -18.47 35.38 -10.94
C LYS A 3 -17.39 34.86 -11.91
N ARG A 4 -16.97 35.64 -12.91
CA ARG A 4 -15.95 35.23 -13.90
C ARG A 4 -14.53 35.29 -13.34
N THR A 5 -14.19 36.31 -12.54
CA THR A 5 -12.85 36.47 -11.93
C THR A 5 -12.54 35.38 -10.90
N ARG A 6 -13.52 34.98 -10.08
CA ARG A 6 -13.34 33.86 -9.13
C ARG A 6 -13.06 32.52 -9.82
N ARG A 7 -13.65 32.27 -10.99
CA ARG A 7 -13.42 31.03 -11.78
C ARG A 7 -12.04 31.00 -12.44
N ILE A 8 -11.53 32.16 -12.87
CA ILE A 8 -10.20 32.25 -13.50
C ILE A 8 -9.10 32.03 -12.45
N HIS A 9 -9.21 32.63 -11.27
CA HIS A 9 -8.24 32.39 -10.19
C HIS A 9 -8.28 30.96 -9.62
N THR A 10 -9.44 30.28 -9.64
CA THR A 10 -9.51 28.85 -9.27
C THR A 10 -8.95 27.94 -10.36
N ALA A 11 -9.05 28.30 -11.63
CA ALA A 11 -8.41 27.58 -12.73
C ALA A 11 -6.88 27.78 -12.76
N GLU A 12 -6.39 28.98 -12.44
CA GLU A 12 -4.95 29.28 -12.31
C GLU A 12 -4.32 28.58 -11.10
N ARG A 13 -5.01 28.50 -9.96
CA ARG A 13 -4.55 27.72 -8.79
C ARG A 13 -4.43 26.22 -9.08
N LYS A 14 -5.25 25.67 -9.97
CA LYS A 14 -5.17 24.25 -10.38
C LYS A 14 -4.02 23.95 -11.36
N LYS A 15 -3.42 24.97 -11.98
CA LYS A 15 -2.31 24.83 -12.94
C LYS A 15 -0.91 24.83 -12.31
N ARG A 16 -0.75 25.03 -10.99
CA ARG A 16 0.59 25.14 -10.37
C ARG A 16 0.70 24.29 -9.11
N ARG A 17 1.01 23.01 -9.33
CA ARG A 17 1.87 22.14 -8.53
C ARG A 17 1.86 20.79 -9.25
N VAL A 18 2.65 20.71 -10.32
CA VAL A 18 3.01 19.40 -10.90
C VAL A 18 3.87 18.76 -9.81
N PHE A 19 3.27 17.84 -9.07
CA PHE A 19 4.00 17.07 -8.09
C PHE A 19 4.68 15.92 -8.82
N GLU A 20 5.96 15.76 -8.60
CA GLU A 20 6.70 14.66 -9.17
C GLU A 20 6.37 13.39 -8.37
N GLY A 21 6.03 12.33 -9.10
CA GLY A 21 5.68 11.04 -8.52
C GLY A 21 4.23 10.89 -8.03
N THR A 22 3.85 9.62 -7.85
CA THR A 22 2.52 9.23 -7.41
C THR A 22 2.28 9.60 -5.94
N MET A 23 1.02 9.59 -5.51
CA MET A 23 0.65 9.76 -4.10
C MET A 23 1.35 8.72 -3.21
N GLU A 24 1.41 7.48 -3.68
CA GLU A 24 2.07 6.37 -2.99
C GLU A 24 3.57 6.61 -2.83
N GLN A 25 4.27 7.01 -3.89
CA GLN A 25 5.71 7.31 -3.81
C GLN A 25 6.00 8.41 -2.78
N ARG A 26 5.16 9.44 -2.73
CA ARG A 26 5.29 10.54 -1.77
C ARG A 26 4.97 10.15 -0.33
N LEU A 27 4.08 9.18 -0.12
CA LEU A 27 3.82 8.60 1.20
C LEU A 27 4.98 7.71 1.65
N ARG A 28 5.48 6.84 0.77
CA ARG A 28 6.64 5.98 1.06
C ARG A 28 7.89 6.79 1.40
N SER A 29 8.19 7.82 0.62
CA SER A 29 9.36 8.69 0.86
C SER A 29 9.28 9.35 2.24
N ARG A 30 8.09 9.80 2.67
CA ARG A 30 7.89 10.35 4.01
C ARG A 30 8.09 9.31 5.11
N ILE A 31 7.52 8.12 4.94
CA ILE A 31 7.69 7.04 5.92
C ILE A 31 9.18 6.69 6.06
N GLU A 32 9.89 6.59 4.94
CA GLU A 32 11.32 6.28 4.93
C GLU A 32 12.14 7.37 5.62
N VAL A 33 11.88 8.64 5.33
CA VAL A 33 12.56 9.77 5.96
C VAL A 33 12.25 9.83 7.46
N LEU A 34 10.99 9.70 7.86
CA LEU A 34 10.63 9.65 9.28
C LEU A 34 11.28 8.45 9.98
N GLY A 35 11.41 7.31 9.30
CA GLY A 35 12.10 6.12 9.80
C GLY A 35 13.59 6.33 10.09
N LYS A 36 14.25 7.30 9.43
CA LYS A 36 15.67 7.61 9.65
C LYS A 36 15.91 8.43 10.92
N PHE A 37 14.94 9.20 11.37
CA PHE A 37 15.08 10.01 12.58
C PHE A 37 14.93 9.17 13.85
N LYS A 38 15.68 9.55 14.88
CA LYS A 38 15.43 9.12 16.26
C LYS A 38 14.76 10.26 17.04
N PRO A 39 14.04 9.96 18.13
CA PRO A 39 13.40 10.99 18.97
C PRO A 39 14.38 12.06 19.48
N GLU A 40 15.64 11.69 19.69
CA GLU A 40 16.69 12.57 20.19
C GLU A 40 17.16 13.59 19.13
N ASP A 41 16.99 13.27 17.84
CA ASP A 41 17.45 14.09 16.72
C ASP A 41 16.40 15.15 16.29
N ILE A 42 15.23 15.17 16.93
CA ILE A 42 14.12 16.04 16.53
C ILE A 42 14.22 17.39 17.22
N THR A 43 14.53 18.41 16.41
CA THR A 43 14.43 19.80 16.83
C THR A 43 12.95 20.23 16.97
N PRO A 44 12.64 21.22 17.83
CA PRO A 44 11.27 21.75 17.96
C PRO A 44 10.68 22.21 16.63
N GLU A 45 11.49 22.85 15.78
CA GLU A 45 11.08 23.32 14.46
C GLU A 45 10.73 22.19 13.48
N LEU A 46 11.47 21.08 13.55
CA LEU A 46 11.16 19.90 12.76
C LEU A 46 9.89 19.24 13.29
N TRP A 47 9.72 19.17 14.62
CA TRP A 47 8.53 18.61 15.25
C TRP A 47 7.26 19.33 14.81
N GLU A 48 7.24 20.66 14.72
CA GLU A 48 6.07 21.39 14.22
C GLU A 48 5.62 20.92 12.83
N LYS A 49 6.59 20.61 11.95
CA LYS A 49 6.35 20.13 10.58
C LYS A 49 5.87 18.67 10.52
N ILE A 50 6.17 17.86 11.53
CA ILE A 50 5.84 16.42 11.56
C ILE A 50 4.85 16.00 12.64
N SER A 51 4.42 16.93 13.51
CA SER A 51 3.60 16.71 14.71
C SER A 51 2.26 16.02 14.47
N SER A 52 1.75 16.07 13.24
CA SER A 52 0.48 15.49 12.87
C SER A 52 0.48 15.08 11.40
N LEU A 53 -0.48 14.22 11.03
CA LEU A 53 -0.75 13.90 9.62
C LEU A 53 -0.94 15.17 8.78
N GLU A 54 -1.68 16.16 9.30
CA GLU A 54 -1.90 17.40 8.56
C GLU A 54 -0.61 18.21 8.35
N ALA A 55 0.29 18.20 9.33
CA ALA A 55 1.60 18.85 9.24
C ALA A 55 2.49 18.12 8.22
N VAL A 56 2.65 16.79 8.34
CA VAL A 56 3.47 15.98 7.41
C VAL A 56 2.94 16.06 5.96
N ARG A 57 1.64 16.22 5.78
CA ARG A 57 1.03 16.43 4.46
C ARG A 57 1.52 17.72 3.80
N LYS A 58 1.66 18.79 4.59
CA LYS A 58 2.12 20.11 4.13
C LYS A 58 3.65 20.24 4.15
N TRP A 59 4.33 19.35 4.86
CA TRP A 59 5.79 19.34 4.95
C TRP A 59 6.40 19.24 3.55
N GLU A 60 7.30 20.19 3.30
CA GLU A 60 8.11 20.32 2.10
C GLU A 60 9.56 20.47 2.56
N SER A 61 10.44 19.65 2.01
CA SER A 61 11.87 19.72 2.26
C SER A 61 12.62 19.27 1.01
N LEU A 62 13.45 20.15 0.47
CA LEU A 62 14.32 19.84 -0.65
C LEU A 62 15.42 18.86 -0.25
N GLU A 63 15.95 19.00 0.96
CA GLU A 63 17.02 18.13 1.52
C GLU A 63 16.60 16.66 1.58
N TYR A 64 15.36 16.40 1.96
CA TYR A 64 14.81 15.04 2.06
C TYR A 64 13.98 14.61 0.84
N GLY A 65 13.94 15.43 -0.22
CA GLY A 65 13.12 15.16 -1.41
C GLY A 65 11.60 15.10 -1.13
N ILE A 66 11.13 15.75 -0.06
CA ILE A 66 9.73 15.71 0.37
C ILE A 66 8.95 16.82 -0.32
N GLN A 67 8.02 16.44 -1.19
CA GLN A 67 7.07 17.35 -1.82
C GLN A 67 5.69 17.29 -1.16
N PRO A 68 4.95 18.40 -1.03
CA PRO A 68 3.67 18.43 -0.34
C PRO A 68 2.59 17.59 -1.03
N ILE A 69 1.57 17.18 -0.26
CA ILE A 69 0.45 16.37 -0.75
C ILE A 69 -0.84 17.19 -0.75
N GLY A 70 -1.39 17.44 -1.95
CA GLY A 70 -2.61 18.24 -2.11
C GLY A 70 -3.90 17.53 -1.65
N SER A 71 -3.97 16.21 -1.74
CA SER A 71 -5.19 15.44 -1.44
C SER A 71 -5.38 15.24 0.07
N LYS A 72 -6.34 15.93 0.69
CA LYS A 72 -6.66 15.75 2.13
C LYS A 72 -7.30 14.39 2.39
N LYS A 73 -8.39 14.06 1.68
CA LYS A 73 -9.20 12.86 1.92
C LYS A 73 -8.40 11.56 1.81
N LYS A 74 -7.57 11.41 0.78
CA LYS A 74 -6.73 10.20 0.62
C LYS A 74 -5.60 10.07 1.63
N TYR A 75 -5.24 11.16 2.32
CA TYR A 75 -4.14 11.20 3.28
C TYR A 75 -4.61 10.99 4.73
N THR A 76 -5.85 11.37 5.06
CA THR A 76 -6.37 11.30 6.44
C THR A 76 -7.32 10.12 6.67
N THR A 77 -7.82 9.49 5.61
CA THR A 77 -8.81 8.40 5.73
C THR A 77 -8.13 7.04 5.66
N VAL A 78 -8.34 6.21 6.69
CA VAL A 78 -7.79 4.85 6.79
C VAL A 78 -8.49 3.86 5.84
N ASP A 79 -9.70 4.18 5.38
CA ASP A 79 -10.45 3.39 4.38
C ASP A 79 -10.11 3.75 2.93
N ALA A 80 -9.17 4.67 2.70
CA ALA A 80 -8.76 5.07 1.35
C ALA A 80 -7.76 4.07 0.74
N ASP A 81 -7.52 4.17 -0.58
CA ASP A 81 -6.55 3.37 -1.34
C ASP A 81 -5.17 3.22 -0.66
N PHE A 82 -4.76 4.20 0.16
CA PHE A 82 -3.47 4.24 0.84
C PHE A 82 -3.57 4.21 2.37
N GLY A 83 -4.70 3.77 2.92
CA GLY A 83 -4.97 3.77 4.35
C GLY A 83 -3.93 3.06 5.21
N ALA A 84 -3.40 1.93 4.75
CA ALA A 84 -2.32 1.21 5.44
C ALA A 84 -1.04 2.06 5.58
N MET A 85 -0.68 2.84 4.55
CA MET A 85 0.47 3.75 4.62
C MET A 85 0.21 4.93 5.56
N VAL A 86 -1.03 5.44 5.61
CA VAL A 86 -1.41 6.49 6.57
C VAL A 86 -1.25 5.99 8.02
N VAL A 87 -1.64 4.75 8.30
CA VAL A 87 -1.44 4.12 9.61
C VAL A 87 0.03 3.99 9.97
N LEU A 88 0.88 3.56 9.02
CA LEU A 88 2.33 3.49 9.24
C LEU A 88 2.93 4.87 9.50
N LEU A 89 2.50 5.88 8.75
CA LEU A 89 2.98 7.24 8.91
C LEU A 89 2.55 7.83 10.26
N GLN A 90 1.31 7.57 10.71
CA GLN A 90 0.86 7.93 12.06
C GLN A 90 1.72 7.28 13.14
N ARG A 91 2.07 5.99 12.95
CA ARG A 91 2.93 5.25 13.89
C ARG A 91 4.32 5.86 13.98
N GLU A 92 4.91 6.25 12.85
CA GLU A 92 6.21 6.93 12.84
C GLU A 92 6.15 8.29 13.53
N ILE A 93 5.11 9.09 13.30
CA ILE A 93 4.94 10.36 14.03
C ILE A 93 4.87 10.11 15.54
N SER A 94 4.10 9.12 15.97
CA SER A 94 3.99 8.78 17.40
C SER A 94 5.29 8.25 17.99
N ARG A 95 6.10 7.50 17.22
CA ARG A 95 7.44 7.05 17.64
C ARG A 95 8.37 8.23 17.90
N LEU A 96 8.28 9.24 17.04
CA LEU A 96 9.11 10.44 17.03
C LEU A 96 8.63 11.52 18.00
N GLN A 97 7.51 11.31 18.68
CA GLN A 97 6.96 12.28 19.60
C GLN A 97 7.95 12.55 20.74
N PRO A 98 8.42 13.81 20.91
CA PRO A 98 9.30 14.14 22.02
C PRO A 98 8.55 13.83 23.32
N ARG A 99 9.19 13.05 24.19
CA ARG A 99 8.67 12.78 25.54
C ARG A 99 8.51 14.13 26.23
N SER A 100 7.26 14.57 26.43
CA SER A 100 7.00 15.76 27.22
C SER A 100 7.55 15.54 28.63
N ALA A 101 8.42 16.44 29.09
CA ALA A 101 8.96 16.43 30.44
C ALA A 101 7.91 16.76 31.53
N SER A 102 6.64 16.96 31.15
CA SER A 102 5.56 17.26 32.08
C SER A 102 4.28 16.51 31.71
N ALA A 103 4.23 15.22 32.02
CA ALA A 103 2.98 14.66 32.48
C ALA A 103 2.91 14.97 33.97
N THR A 104 2.14 16.00 34.35
CA THR A 104 1.56 15.97 35.70
C THR A 104 0.96 14.57 35.87
N PRO A 105 1.32 13.84 36.94
CA PRO A 105 0.83 12.48 37.10
C PRO A 105 -0.67 12.57 37.14
N ASN A 106 -1.34 12.00 36.13
CA ASN A 106 -2.79 11.80 36.19
C ASN A 106 -3.11 11.23 37.57
N PRO A 107 -4.12 11.75 38.28
CA PRO A 107 -4.45 11.26 39.60
C PRO A 107 -4.59 9.73 39.50
N ARG A 108 -3.75 9.02 40.26
CA ARG A 108 -3.70 7.55 40.20
C ARG A 108 -5.12 7.06 40.46
N LYS A 109 -5.73 6.45 39.44
CA LYS A 109 -7.04 5.80 39.60
C LYS A 109 -6.94 4.82 40.77
N PRO A 110 -7.97 4.71 41.63
CA PRO A 110 -7.95 3.76 42.73
C PRO A 110 -7.67 2.34 42.22
N LEU A 111 -6.94 1.54 42.99
CA LEU A 111 -6.41 0.23 42.59
C LEU A 111 -7.52 -0.69 42.02
N ALA A 112 -8.73 -0.63 42.59
CA ALA A 112 -9.89 -1.38 42.14
C ALA A 112 -10.29 -1.05 40.69
N VAL A 113 -10.23 0.22 40.28
CA VAL A 113 -10.55 0.66 38.91
C VAL A 113 -9.47 0.19 37.93
N GLN A 114 -8.20 0.24 38.32
CA GLN A 114 -7.10 -0.26 37.49
C GLN A 114 -7.19 -1.78 37.28
N LEU A 115 -7.52 -2.53 38.32
CA LEU A 115 -7.71 -3.98 38.23
C LEU A 115 -8.90 -4.34 37.33
N LEU A 116 -10.02 -3.62 37.46
CA LEU A 116 -11.19 -3.82 36.60
C LEU A 116 -10.88 -3.53 35.13
N GLU A 117 -10.26 -2.38 34.83
CA GLU A 117 -9.84 -1.99 33.49
C GLU A 117 -8.83 -3.00 32.90
N SER A 118 -7.89 -3.49 33.71
CA SER A 118 -6.91 -4.49 33.27
C SER A 118 -7.57 -5.83 32.91
N LYS A 119 -8.57 -6.27 33.68
CA LYS A 119 -9.32 -7.50 33.43
C LYS A 119 -10.18 -7.37 32.17
N GLN A 120 -10.83 -6.23 31.97
CA GLN A 120 -11.57 -5.92 30.75
C GLN A 120 -10.64 -5.87 29.53
N ALA A 121 -9.47 -5.25 29.66
CA ALA A 121 -8.46 -5.19 28.61
C ALA A 121 -7.94 -6.60 28.26
N GLN A 122 -7.67 -7.46 29.25
CA GLN A 122 -7.28 -8.85 29.03
C GLN A 122 -8.37 -9.66 28.33
N GLN A 123 -9.64 -9.51 28.74
CA GLN A 123 -10.76 -10.17 28.08
C GLN A 123 -10.91 -9.74 26.62
N LEU A 124 -10.80 -8.44 26.36
CA LEU A 124 -10.89 -7.88 25.00
C LEU A 124 -9.71 -8.32 24.12
N LEU A 125 -8.49 -8.33 24.67
CA LEU A 125 -7.31 -8.84 23.97
C LEU A 125 -7.42 -10.34 23.68
N SER A 126 -7.90 -11.13 24.64
CA SER A 126 -8.15 -12.57 24.46
C SER A 126 -9.19 -12.84 23.37
N ALA A 127 -10.30 -12.09 23.37
CA ALA A 127 -11.32 -12.19 22.33
C ALA A 127 -10.76 -11.82 20.94
N ARG A 128 -9.99 -10.73 20.85
CA ARG A 128 -9.33 -10.33 19.59
C ARG A 128 -8.31 -11.36 19.12
N PHE A 129 -7.56 -11.97 20.03
CA PHE A 129 -6.60 -13.01 19.72
C PHE A 129 -7.28 -14.25 19.12
N GLU A 130 -8.41 -14.67 19.69
CA GLU A 130 -9.18 -15.80 19.15
C GLU A 130 -9.80 -15.49 17.78
N VAL A 131 -10.26 -14.26 17.55
CA VAL A 131 -10.70 -13.81 16.20
C VAL A 131 -9.54 -13.87 15.21
N ALA A 132 -8.38 -13.29 15.55
CA ALA A 132 -7.19 -13.31 14.70
C ALA A 132 -6.72 -14.74 14.38
N LYS A 133 -6.83 -15.67 15.33
CA LYS A 133 -6.51 -17.09 15.14
C LYS A 133 -7.46 -17.77 14.15
N ARG A 134 -8.76 -17.45 14.20
CA ARG A 134 -9.75 -17.95 13.22
C ARG A 134 -9.49 -17.37 11.84
N ASP A 135 -9.22 -16.08 11.74
CA ASP A 135 -8.91 -15.42 10.47
C ASP A 135 -7.64 -16.00 9.84
N ARG A 136 -6.59 -16.22 10.64
CA ARG A 136 -5.37 -16.91 10.18
C ARG A 136 -5.66 -18.29 9.61
N ARG A 137 -6.51 -19.08 10.28
CA ARG A 137 -6.91 -20.42 9.79
C ARG A 137 -7.68 -20.33 8.48
N ARG A 138 -8.64 -19.41 8.39
CA ARG A 138 -9.43 -19.17 7.16
C ARG A 138 -8.53 -18.76 6.00
N LEU A 139 -7.65 -17.77 6.20
CA LEU A 139 -6.72 -17.31 5.18
C LEU A 139 -5.76 -18.42 4.73
N SER A 140 -5.28 -19.24 5.66
CA SER A 140 -4.44 -20.41 5.35
C SER A 140 -5.19 -21.44 4.47
N GLN A 141 -6.47 -21.70 4.76
CA GLN A 141 -7.31 -22.57 3.92
C GLN A 141 -7.58 -21.97 2.54
N GLU A 142 -7.90 -20.67 2.46
CA GLU A 142 -8.10 -19.98 1.19
C GLU A 142 -6.83 -19.99 0.33
N LEU A 143 -5.66 -19.77 0.95
CA LEU A 143 -4.37 -19.89 0.29
C LEU A 143 -4.16 -21.32 -0.25
N GLY A 144 -4.42 -22.34 0.56
CA GLY A 144 -4.31 -23.74 0.15
C GLY A 144 -5.25 -24.12 -1.00
N LYS A 145 -6.44 -23.52 -1.08
CA LYS A 145 -7.35 -23.69 -2.23
C LYS A 145 -6.78 -23.01 -3.48
N LYS A 146 -6.29 -21.77 -3.35
CA LYS A 146 -5.71 -21.02 -4.47
C LYS A 146 -4.44 -21.67 -5.04
N THR A 147 -3.60 -22.28 -4.21
CA THR A 147 -2.41 -23.01 -4.68
C THR A 147 -2.78 -24.28 -5.43
N LYS A 148 -3.82 -25.02 -4.99
CA LYS A 148 -4.35 -26.17 -5.74
C LYS A 148 -4.90 -25.75 -7.10
N THR A 149 -5.66 -24.67 -7.17
CA THR A 149 -6.19 -24.17 -8.45
C THR A 149 -5.07 -23.71 -9.39
N ALA A 150 -4.04 -23.05 -8.86
CA ALA A 150 -2.89 -22.62 -9.66
C ALA A 150 -2.16 -23.83 -10.27
N ARG A 151 -1.88 -24.87 -9.48
CA ARG A 151 -1.27 -26.11 -9.98
C ARG A 151 -2.13 -26.79 -11.05
N ALA A 152 -3.45 -26.84 -10.87
CA ALA A 152 -4.35 -27.40 -11.88
C ALA A 152 -4.31 -26.60 -13.19
N GLN A 153 -4.24 -25.26 -13.10
CA GLN A 153 -4.09 -24.39 -14.27
C GLN A 153 -2.74 -24.62 -14.96
N GLU A 154 -1.65 -24.77 -14.20
CA GLU A 154 -0.32 -25.07 -14.73
C GLU A 154 -0.30 -26.39 -15.51
N THR A 155 -0.89 -27.46 -14.96
CA THR A 155 -1.01 -28.74 -15.69
C THR A 155 -1.86 -28.65 -16.96
N LEU A 156 -2.88 -27.77 -16.96
CA LEU A 156 -3.71 -27.55 -18.14
C LEU A 156 -2.95 -26.78 -19.23
N ILE A 157 -2.12 -25.81 -18.83
CA ILE A 157 -1.23 -25.06 -19.73
C ILE A 157 -0.25 -26.04 -20.39
N GLU A 158 0.45 -26.87 -19.60
CA GLU A 158 1.38 -27.87 -20.14
C GLU A 158 0.71 -28.83 -21.14
N HIS A 159 -0.54 -29.25 -20.88
CA HIS A 159 -1.29 -30.09 -21.80
C HIS A 159 -1.58 -29.38 -23.13
N TYR A 160 -1.97 -28.10 -23.10
CA TYR A 160 -2.22 -27.33 -24.31
C TYR A 160 -0.94 -27.00 -25.08
N GLU A 161 0.17 -26.73 -24.40
CA GLU A 161 1.49 -26.55 -25.04
C GLU A 161 1.89 -27.80 -25.82
N ARG A 162 1.81 -28.99 -25.22
CA ARG A 162 2.08 -30.26 -25.93
C ARG A 162 1.17 -30.46 -27.14
N LYS A 163 -0.10 -30.05 -27.03
CA LYS A 163 -1.05 -30.13 -28.15
C LYS A 163 -0.69 -29.16 -29.28
N ILE A 164 -0.23 -27.95 -28.94
CA ILE A 164 0.25 -26.97 -29.92
C ILE A 164 1.51 -27.50 -30.62
N ASP A 165 2.44 -28.10 -29.90
CA ASP A 165 3.65 -28.69 -30.47
C ASP A 165 3.32 -29.82 -31.45
N ALA A 166 2.43 -30.74 -31.06
CA ALA A 166 1.98 -31.83 -31.92
C ALA A 166 1.31 -31.32 -33.21
N LEU A 167 0.41 -30.34 -33.09
CA LEU A 167 -0.24 -29.72 -34.25
C LEU A 167 0.76 -28.96 -35.14
N SER A 168 1.77 -28.33 -34.55
CA SER A 168 2.82 -27.63 -35.29
C SER A 168 3.67 -28.60 -36.09
N GLN A 169 4.03 -29.74 -35.50
CA GLN A 169 4.76 -30.81 -36.16
C GLN A 169 3.93 -31.42 -37.31
N GLU A 170 2.64 -31.70 -37.07
CA GLU A 170 1.73 -32.20 -38.11
C GLU A 170 1.60 -31.21 -39.26
N ASN A 171 1.45 -29.91 -38.98
CA ASN A 171 1.37 -28.87 -39.98
C ASN A 171 2.67 -28.77 -40.80
N SER A 172 3.84 -28.87 -40.15
CA SER A 172 5.13 -28.95 -40.84
C SER A 172 5.21 -30.16 -41.77
N ASN A 173 4.77 -31.34 -41.31
CA ASN A 173 4.73 -32.55 -42.11
C ASN A 173 3.78 -32.42 -43.32
N LEU A 174 2.61 -31.82 -43.12
CA LEU A 174 1.65 -31.55 -44.20
C LEU A 174 2.22 -30.56 -45.23
N LYS A 175 2.90 -29.49 -44.77
CA LYS A 175 3.60 -28.56 -45.66
C LYS A 175 4.68 -29.26 -46.49
N ALA A 176 5.49 -30.13 -45.87
CA ALA A 176 6.50 -30.90 -46.58
C ALA A 176 5.89 -31.83 -47.64
N ARG A 177 4.78 -32.52 -47.31
CA ARG A 177 4.03 -33.36 -48.27
C ARG A 177 3.44 -32.56 -49.42
N LEU A 178 2.89 -31.38 -49.15
CA LEU A 178 2.35 -30.49 -50.18
C LEU A 178 3.45 -30.01 -51.13
N LEU A 179 4.61 -29.60 -50.62
CA LEU A 179 5.76 -29.20 -51.45
C LEU A 179 6.25 -30.36 -52.32
N ALA A 180 6.34 -31.57 -51.78
CA ALA A 180 6.69 -32.76 -52.55
C ALA A 180 5.67 -33.00 -53.68
N PHE A 181 4.37 -32.93 -53.39
CA PHE A 181 3.32 -33.11 -54.40
C PHE A 181 3.34 -32.04 -55.49
N GLN A 182 3.62 -30.78 -55.14
CA GLN A 182 3.78 -29.70 -56.12
C GLN A 182 5.01 -29.90 -56.99
N GLY A 183 6.14 -30.36 -56.43
CA GLY A 183 7.34 -30.72 -57.19
C GLY A 183 7.10 -31.83 -58.20
N PHE A 184 6.29 -32.84 -57.86
CA PHE A 184 5.89 -33.92 -58.79
C PHE A 184 5.03 -33.42 -59.96
N LYS A 185 4.23 -32.36 -59.79
CA LYS A 185 3.41 -31.78 -60.87
C LYS A 185 4.18 -30.92 -61.88
N VAL A 186 5.39 -30.45 -61.55
CA VAL A 186 6.20 -29.58 -62.43
C VAL A 186 7.12 -30.41 -63.36
N VAL A 187 7.31 -31.70 -63.07
CA VAL A 187 8.22 -32.60 -63.80
C VAL A 187 7.49 -33.52 -64.80
N GLN A 188 6.15 -33.53 -64.81
CA GLN A 188 5.33 -34.16 -65.85
C GLN A 188 4.95 -33.15 -66.94
#